data_AF-A0A520BHR0-F1
#
_entry.id   AF-A0A520BHR0-F1
#
_cell.length_a   1.000
_cell.length_b   1.000
_cell.length_c   1.000
_cell.angle_alpha   90.00
_cell.angle_beta   90.00
_cell.angle_gamma   90.00
#
_symmetry.space_group_name_H-M   'P 1'
#
loop_
_entity.id
_entity.type
_entity.pdbx_description
1 polymer ?
#
loop_
_entity_poly.entity_id
_entity_poly.type
_entity_poly.pdbx_seq_one_letter_code
_entity_poly.pdbx_strand_id
1 'polypeptide(L)'
;ALSGYGMDTVVYKGQNAVYFQLKPLSIRLKEVKIYGKQPTAAEQYSKKLKEYKYALDKGSSKDLLNLGVGGVGLGIDAIYNLLSRSGKNARHLKAILEKDYNEAIIDYRFRPDYVKTIVGVSDPELTDFMLQYRPTYQFVLAASDYDFVQFVRNSYTSYKRNPTMFRLPTLPKVNVPNLSYQNQ
;
A
#
# COMPACT_ATOMS: atom_id res chain seq x y z
N ALA A 1 -31.96 48.36 -14.47
CA ALA A 1 -30.85 47.43 -14.76
C ALA A 1 -31.20 46.06 -14.19
N LEU A 2 -30.89 44.97 -14.90
CA LEU A 2 -31.12 43.61 -14.39
C LEU A 2 -30.09 43.32 -13.29
N SER A 3 -30.56 43.00 -12.09
CA SER A 3 -29.68 42.76 -10.94
C SER A 3 -28.73 41.57 -11.20
N GLY A 4 -27.44 41.76 -10.92
CA GLY A 4 -26.41 40.73 -11.11
C GLY A 4 -25.75 40.68 -12.50
N TYR A 5 -26.05 41.63 -13.40
CA TYR A 5 -25.46 41.73 -14.73
C TYR A 5 -24.82 43.09 -14.97
N GLY A 6 -23.72 43.11 -15.72
CA GLY A 6 -23.03 44.34 -16.11
C GLY A 6 -23.87 45.16 -17.08
N MET A 7 -23.77 46.49 -17.00
CA MET A 7 -24.37 47.36 -18.02
C MET A 7 -23.62 47.20 -19.33
N ASP A 8 -24.34 47.05 -20.43
CA ASP A 8 -23.79 46.94 -21.79
C ASP A 8 -24.52 47.92 -22.73
N THR A 9 -23.85 48.39 -23.77
CA THR A 9 -24.39 49.37 -24.73
C THR A 9 -24.55 48.74 -26.11
N VAL A 10 -25.77 48.79 -26.64
CA VAL A 10 -26.09 48.25 -27.97
C VAL A 10 -26.45 49.39 -28.91
N VAL A 11 -25.85 49.40 -30.11
CA VAL A 11 -26.11 50.41 -31.14
C VAL A 11 -27.08 49.85 -32.19
N TYR A 12 -28.28 50.42 -32.24
CA TYR A 12 -29.36 50.01 -33.15
C TYR A 12 -29.28 50.75 -34.50
N LYS A 13 -29.39 50.03 -35.62
CA LYS A 13 -29.32 50.60 -36.98
C LYS A 13 -30.46 50.12 -37.90
N GLY A 14 -31.69 50.00 -37.39
CA GLY A 14 -32.87 49.68 -38.20
C GLY A 14 -33.13 48.19 -38.45
N GLN A 15 -32.67 47.31 -37.55
CA GLN A 15 -32.91 45.86 -37.62
C GLN A 15 -34.29 45.51 -37.03
N ASN A 16 -34.99 44.49 -37.55
CA ASN A 16 -36.31 44.12 -37.04
C ASN A 16 -36.28 43.44 -35.64
N ALA A 17 -35.14 42.86 -35.25
CA ALA A 17 -34.91 42.31 -33.91
C ALA A 17 -33.43 42.40 -33.54
N VAL A 18 -33.14 42.63 -32.25
CA VAL A 18 -31.77 42.68 -31.71
C VAL A 18 -31.66 41.73 -30.52
N TYR A 19 -30.76 40.77 -30.63
CA TYR A 19 -30.45 39.82 -29.56
C TYR A 19 -29.22 40.32 -28.80
N PHE A 20 -29.31 40.42 -27.48
CA PHE A 20 -28.18 40.79 -26.61
C PHE A 20 -28.14 39.89 -25.38
N GLN A 21 -26.93 39.52 -24.97
CA GLN A 21 -26.68 38.66 -23.83
C GLN A 21 -25.80 39.41 -22.82
N LEU A 22 -26.36 39.74 -21.66
CA LEU A 22 -25.64 40.45 -20.62
C LEU A 22 -24.62 39.53 -19.92
N LYS A 23 -23.43 40.05 -19.62
CA LYS A 23 -22.43 39.33 -18.83
C LYS A 23 -22.77 39.44 -17.34
N PRO A 24 -22.89 38.31 -16.61
CA PRO A 24 -23.13 38.36 -15.17
C PRO A 24 -21.94 39.01 -14.45
N LEU A 25 -22.21 39.86 -13.46
CA LEU A 25 -21.21 40.46 -12.57
C LEU A 25 -20.70 39.46 -11.51
N SER A 26 -21.33 38.30 -11.39
CA SER A 26 -20.94 37.28 -10.42
C SER A 26 -19.66 36.55 -10.85
N ILE A 27 -18.65 36.58 -9.99
CA ILE A 27 -17.45 35.75 -10.14
C ILE A 27 -17.82 34.34 -9.69
N ARG A 28 -17.91 33.40 -10.64
CA ARG A 28 -18.03 31.98 -10.30
C ARG A 28 -16.67 31.46 -9.87
N LEU A 29 -16.52 31.17 -8.58
CA LEU A 29 -15.32 30.51 -8.07
C LEU A 29 -15.27 29.08 -8.62
N LYS A 30 -14.09 28.65 -9.07
CA LYS A 30 -13.86 27.27 -9.47
C LYS A 30 -13.88 26.39 -8.22
N GLU A 31 -14.58 25.27 -8.29
CA GLU A 31 -14.55 24.25 -7.24
C GLU A 31 -13.10 23.80 -7.00
N VAL A 32 -12.67 23.84 -5.73
CA VAL A 32 -11.37 23.31 -5.32
C VAL A 32 -11.60 21.91 -4.74
N LYS A 33 -11.12 20.89 -5.45
CA LYS A 33 -11.18 19.50 -4.98
C LYS A 33 -10.07 19.27 -3.96
N ILE A 34 -10.44 19.00 -2.71
CA ILE A 34 -9.51 18.63 -1.65
C ILE A 34 -9.31 17.11 -1.74
N TYR A 35 -8.10 16.68 -2.10
CA TYR A 35 -7.72 15.28 -2.08
C TYR A 35 -7.01 14.96 -0.75
N GLY A 36 -7.50 13.96 -0.01
CA GLY A 36 -6.79 13.47 1.17
C GLY A 36 -5.46 12.84 0.76
N LYS A 37 -4.35 13.26 1.40
CA LYS A 37 -3.04 12.62 1.20
C LYS A 37 -3.14 11.18 1.72
N GLN A 38 -2.94 10.20 0.83
CA GLN A 38 -2.77 8.82 1.26
C GLN A 38 -1.42 8.70 1.99
N PRO A 39 -1.39 8.11 3.20
CA PRO A 39 -0.16 8.00 3.97
C PRO A 39 0.83 7.08 3.24
N THR A 40 2.10 7.48 3.21
CA THR A 40 3.16 6.66 2.61
C THR A 40 3.36 5.37 3.40
N ALA A 41 3.96 4.33 2.80
CA ALA A 41 4.26 3.08 3.50
C ALA A 41 5.05 3.32 4.80
N ALA A 42 6.01 4.26 4.78
CA ALA A 42 6.79 4.64 5.95
C ALA A 42 5.96 5.36 7.02
N GLU A 43 5.08 6.28 6.63
CA GLU A 43 4.16 6.96 7.55
C GLU A 43 3.21 5.95 8.21
N GLN A 44 2.62 5.04 7.43
CA GLN A 44 1.74 3.98 7.94
C GLN A 44 2.48 3.05 8.93
N TYR A 45 3.70 2.63 8.60
CA TYR A 45 4.53 1.81 9.49
C TYR A 45 4.83 2.55 10.80
N SER A 46 5.23 3.81 10.73
CA SER A 46 5.50 4.63 11.92
C SER A 46 4.26 4.79 12.81
N LYS A 47 3.07 4.88 12.21
CA LYS A 47 1.79 4.94 12.92
C LYS A 47 1.52 3.61 13.64
N LYS A 48 1.65 2.47 12.94
CA LYS A 48 1.50 1.14 13.54
C LYS A 48 2.48 0.93 14.72
N LEU A 49 3.73 1.36 14.59
CA LEU A 49 4.70 1.28 15.68
C LEU A 49 4.29 2.11 16.91
N LYS A 50 3.72 3.30 16.71
CA LYS A 50 3.21 4.14 17.80
C LYS A 50 1.98 3.53 18.47
N GLU A 51 1.07 2.98 17.67
CA GLU A 51 -0.16 2.33 18.13
C GLU A 51 0.14 1.09 18.98
N TYR A 52 1.04 0.22 18.51
CA TYR A 52 1.41 -1.00 19.21
C TYR A 52 2.59 -0.84 20.17
N LYS A 53 2.99 0.40 20.50
CA LYS A 53 4.17 0.69 21.33
C LYS A 53 4.23 -0.19 22.59
N TYR A 54 3.17 -0.21 23.39
CA TYR A 54 3.13 -0.99 24.64
C TYR A 54 3.23 -2.51 24.42
N ALA A 55 2.71 -3.03 23.31
CA ALA A 55 2.82 -4.44 22.98
C ALA A 55 4.24 -4.77 22.51
N LEU A 56 4.85 -3.89 21.72
CA LEU A 56 6.21 -4.05 21.21
C LEU A 56 7.26 -3.91 22.32
N ASP A 57 7.05 -3.00 23.27
CA ASP A 57 7.96 -2.77 24.39
C ASP A 57 8.16 -4.03 25.25
N LYS A 58 7.14 -4.89 25.38
CA LYS A 58 7.24 -6.20 26.08
C LYS A 58 8.21 -7.18 25.41
N GLY A 59 8.52 -6.98 24.14
CA GLY A 59 9.50 -7.79 23.40
C GLY A 59 10.88 -7.15 23.31
N SER A 60 11.05 -5.94 23.85
CA SER A 60 12.28 -5.16 23.80
C SER A 60 13.36 -5.78 24.68
N SER A 61 14.59 -5.79 24.18
CA SER A 61 15.79 -6.15 24.93
C SER A 61 16.56 -4.91 25.43
N LYS A 62 15.94 -3.73 25.42
CA LYS A 62 16.63 -2.46 25.76
C LYS A 62 17.19 -2.47 27.19
N ASP A 63 16.55 -3.20 28.10
CA ASP A 63 16.94 -3.25 29.51
C ASP A 63 17.75 -4.52 29.86
N LEU A 64 18.26 -5.26 28.85
CA LEU A 64 18.99 -6.51 29.09
C LEU A 64 20.33 -6.30 29.80
N LEU A 65 20.98 -5.16 29.57
CA LEU A 65 22.29 -4.82 30.10
C LEU A 65 22.20 -3.49 30.85
N ASN A 66 22.29 -3.54 32.17
CA ASN A 66 22.48 -2.34 32.99
C ASN A 66 23.98 -2.12 33.20
N LEU A 67 24.52 -1.10 32.53
CA LEU A 67 25.91 -0.67 32.65
C LEU A 67 25.98 0.46 33.70
N GLY A 68 26.43 0.12 34.90
CA GLY A 68 26.66 1.08 35.99
C GLY A 68 28.16 1.26 36.29
N VAL A 69 28.50 2.34 37.00
CA VAL A 69 29.89 2.73 37.34
C VAL A 69 30.67 1.66 38.14
N GLY A 70 29.99 0.63 38.65
CA GLY A 70 30.58 -0.45 39.46
C GLY A 70 30.34 -1.88 38.97
N GLY A 71 29.83 -2.11 37.75
CA GLY A 71 29.66 -3.46 37.21
C GLY A 71 28.60 -3.63 36.12
N VAL A 72 28.60 -4.81 35.49
CA VAL A 72 27.60 -5.22 34.48
C VAL A 72 26.59 -6.16 35.13
N GLY A 73 25.31 -5.77 35.12
CA GLY A 73 24.21 -6.60 35.63
C GLY A 73 23.18 -6.91 34.55
N LEU A 74 22.62 -8.12 34.59
CA LEU A 74 21.46 -8.49 33.76
C LEU A 74 20.18 -8.04 34.46
N GLY A 75 19.32 -7.29 33.77
CA GLY A 75 18.01 -6.90 34.29
C GLY A 75 17.07 -8.11 34.38
N ILE A 76 16.53 -8.40 35.55
CA ILE A 76 15.62 -9.55 35.77
C ILE A 76 14.36 -9.43 34.90
N ASP A 77 13.78 -8.24 34.79
CA ASP A 77 12.63 -7.97 33.93
C ASP A 77 12.93 -8.19 32.45
N ALA A 78 14.16 -7.92 32.03
CA ALA A 78 14.62 -8.12 30.67
C ALA A 78 14.80 -9.61 30.34
N ILE A 79 15.30 -10.41 31.29
CA ILE A 79 15.34 -11.88 31.18
C ILE A 79 13.91 -12.44 31.11
N TYR A 80 13.00 -11.96 31.96
CA TYR A 80 11.59 -12.36 31.91
C TYR A 80 10.95 -12.02 30.56
N ASN A 81 11.16 -10.81 30.03
CA ASN A 81 10.68 -10.45 28.70
C ASN A 81 11.35 -11.27 27.59
N LEU A 82 12.61 -11.68 27.76
CA LEU A 82 13.30 -12.54 26.79
C LEU A 82 12.63 -13.93 26.68
N LEU A 83 12.27 -14.51 27.83
CA LEU A 83 11.78 -15.89 27.93
C LEU A 83 10.25 -16.02 27.98
N SER A 84 9.54 -14.94 28.31
CA SER A 84 8.08 -14.96 28.46
C SER A 84 7.35 -15.15 27.14
N ARG A 85 6.15 -15.75 27.24
CA ARG A 85 5.22 -15.86 26.10
C ARG A 85 4.83 -14.49 25.55
N SER A 86 4.66 -13.49 26.42
CA SER A 86 4.35 -12.11 26.02
C SER A 86 5.47 -11.49 25.20
N GLY A 87 6.73 -11.67 25.60
CA GLY A 87 7.87 -11.17 24.83
C GLY A 87 8.06 -11.89 23.49
N LYS A 88 7.81 -13.21 23.44
CA LYS A 88 7.78 -13.96 22.17
C LYS A 88 6.70 -13.42 21.23
N ASN A 89 5.48 -13.19 21.73
CA ASN A 89 4.39 -12.65 20.94
C ASN A 89 4.68 -11.22 20.45
N ALA A 90 5.31 -10.39 21.28
CA ALA A 90 5.73 -9.04 20.91
C ALA A 90 6.76 -9.03 19.77
N ARG A 91 7.76 -9.94 19.80
CA ARG A 91 8.72 -10.10 18.68
C ARG A 91 8.03 -10.60 17.42
N HIS A 92 7.09 -11.52 17.55
CA HIS A 92 6.30 -11.99 16.42
C HIS A 92 5.47 -10.86 15.79
N LEU A 93 4.82 -10.02 16.61
CA LEU A 93 4.14 -8.82 16.14
C LEU A 93 5.09 -7.88 15.41
N LYS A 94 6.28 -7.62 15.97
CA LYS A 94 7.30 -6.79 15.30
C LYS A 94 7.66 -7.35 13.92
N ALA A 95 7.89 -8.66 13.82
CA ALA A 95 8.21 -9.32 12.55
C ALA A 95 7.07 -9.22 11.54
N ILE A 96 5.81 -9.33 11.98
CA ILE A 96 4.63 -9.08 11.12
C ILE A 96 4.65 -7.63 10.61
N LEU A 97 4.82 -6.65 11.49
CA LEU A 97 4.82 -5.23 11.10
C LEU A 97 5.93 -4.89 10.11
N GLU A 98 7.12 -5.48 10.30
CA GLU A 98 8.26 -5.33 9.39
C GLU A 98 7.98 -6.00 8.04
N LYS A 99 7.41 -7.21 8.05
CA LYS A 99 6.96 -7.89 6.83
C LYS A 99 5.94 -7.04 6.07
N ASP A 100 4.88 -6.56 6.73
CA ASP A 100 3.86 -5.70 6.14
C ASP A 100 4.48 -4.46 5.47
N TYR A 101 5.45 -3.84 6.13
CA TYR A 101 6.15 -2.68 5.59
C TYR A 101 6.95 -3.03 4.33
N ASN A 102 7.69 -4.13 4.35
CA ASN A 102 8.46 -4.59 3.20
C ASN A 102 7.55 -4.90 2.01
N GLU A 103 6.42 -5.56 2.27
CA GLU A 103 5.39 -5.85 1.27
C GLU A 103 4.82 -4.56 0.66
N ALA A 104 4.49 -3.56 1.49
CA ALA A 104 3.98 -2.28 1.02
C ALA A 104 4.98 -1.51 0.14
N ILE A 105 6.28 -1.62 0.43
CA ILE A 105 7.34 -1.04 -0.42
C ILE A 105 7.44 -1.76 -1.76
N ILE A 106 7.35 -3.09 -1.76
CA ILE A 106 7.32 -3.88 -3.00
C ILE A 106 6.09 -3.49 -3.83
N ASP A 107 4.91 -3.45 -3.24
CA ASP A 107 3.65 -3.14 -3.95
C ASP A 107 3.62 -1.71 -4.50
N TYR A 108 4.24 -0.77 -3.79
CA TYR A 108 4.38 0.61 -4.27
C TYR A 108 5.14 0.68 -5.60
N ARG A 109 6.23 -0.10 -5.72
CA ARG A 109 7.10 -0.12 -6.89
C ARG A 109 6.60 -1.08 -7.99
N PHE A 110 6.14 -2.26 -7.60
CA PHE A 110 5.65 -3.33 -8.46
C PHE A 110 4.12 -3.28 -8.58
N ARG A 111 3.58 -2.08 -8.86
CA ARG A 111 2.13 -1.87 -8.96
C ARG A 111 1.59 -2.32 -10.32
N PRO A 112 0.39 -2.91 -10.42
CA PRO A 112 -0.13 -3.49 -11.66
C PRO A 112 -0.11 -2.55 -12.85
N ASP A 113 -0.53 -1.30 -12.68
CA ASP A 113 -0.56 -0.31 -13.77
C ASP A 113 0.83 -0.10 -14.39
N TYR A 114 1.87 0.01 -13.55
CA TYR A 114 3.23 0.24 -14.00
C TYR A 114 3.83 -1.00 -14.66
N VAL A 115 3.58 -2.19 -14.10
CA VAL A 115 4.02 -3.44 -14.71
C VAL A 115 3.33 -3.62 -16.07
N LYS A 116 2.02 -3.32 -16.15
CA LYS A 116 1.23 -3.40 -17.38
C LYS A 116 1.78 -2.51 -18.49
N THR A 117 2.27 -1.31 -18.20
CA THR A 117 2.88 -0.46 -19.23
C THR A 117 4.19 -1.04 -19.78
N ILE A 118 4.90 -1.87 -19.00
CA ILE A 118 6.14 -2.52 -19.42
C ILE A 118 5.87 -3.76 -20.30
N VAL A 119 4.89 -4.59 -19.92
CA VAL A 119 4.62 -5.87 -20.62
C VAL A 119 3.45 -5.85 -21.60
N GLY A 120 2.47 -4.97 -21.43
CA GLY A 120 1.37 -4.78 -22.38
C GLY A 120 0.37 -5.94 -22.48
N VAL A 121 -0.03 -6.53 -21.35
CA VAL A 121 -0.85 -7.77 -21.29
C VAL A 121 -2.24 -7.56 -20.71
N SER A 122 -3.09 -8.59 -20.80
CA SER A 122 -4.43 -8.61 -20.19
C SER A 122 -4.34 -8.72 -18.65
N ASP A 123 -5.38 -8.25 -17.95
CA ASP A 123 -5.40 -8.22 -16.48
C ASP A 123 -5.30 -9.59 -15.79
N PRO A 124 -5.95 -10.68 -16.31
CA PRO A 124 -5.81 -12.00 -15.72
C PRO A 124 -4.37 -12.54 -15.83
N GLU A 125 -3.74 -12.33 -16.99
CA GLU A 125 -2.36 -12.77 -17.21
C GLU A 125 -1.37 -11.97 -16.38
N LEU A 126 -1.58 -10.65 -16.28
CA LEU A 126 -0.79 -9.76 -15.44
C LEU A 126 -0.80 -10.21 -13.98
N THR A 127 -1.99 -10.52 -13.47
CA THR A 127 -2.18 -10.92 -12.07
C THR A 127 -1.46 -12.23 -11.76
N ASP A 128 -1.55 -13.23 -12.64
CA ASP A 128 -0.85 -14.51 -12.48
C ASP A 128 0.68 -14.33 -12.56
N PHE A 129 1.16 -13.54 -13.52
CA PHE A 129 2.57 -13.19 -13.63
C PHE A 129 3.09 -12.51 -12.37
N MET A 130 2.41 -11.47 -11.89
CA MET A 130 2.84 -10.69 -10.74
C MET A 130 2.82 -11.49 -9.44
N LEU A 131 1.90 -12.45 -9.31
CA LEU A 131 1.85 -13.36 -8.17
C LEU A 131 3.08 -14.29 -8.15
N GLN A 132 3.48 -14.81 -9.31
CA GLN A 132 4.57 -15.77 -9.43
C GLN A 132 5.97 -15.13 -9.41
N TYR A 133 6.12 -13.95 -10.02
CA TYR A 133 7.42 -13.30 -10.23
C TYR A 133 7.57 -12.02 -9.40
N ARG A 134 7.15 -12.08 -8.13
CA ARG A 134 7.23 -10.94 -7.23
C ARG A 134 8.68 -10.64 -6.83
N PRO A 135 9.18 -9.40 -6.97
CA PRO A 135 10.54 -9.06 -6.60
C PRO A 135 10.74 -9.08 -5.07
N THR A 136 12.00 -9.22 -4.65
CA THR A 136 12.36 -9.15 -3.23
C THR A 136 12.48 -7.71 -2.76
N TYR A 137 12.26 -7.49 -1.46
CA TYR A 137 12.39 -6.17 -0.83
C TYR A 137 13.76 -5.53 -1.08
N GLN A 138 14.84 -6.32 -0.90
CA GLN A 138 16.20 -5.85 -1.09
C GLN A 138 16.48 -5.43 -2.53
N PHE A 139 15.97 -6.18 -3.51
CA PHE A 139 16.08 -5.80 -4.91
C PHE A 139 15.34 -4.49 -5.19
N VAL A 140 14.11 -4.34 -4.69
CA VAL A 140 13.32 -3.11 -4.88
C VAL A 140 14.02 -1.87 -4.32
N LEU A 141 14.72 -1.98 -3.19
CA LEU A 141 15.45 -0.87 -2.60
C LEU A 141 16.73 -0.51 -3.36
N ALA A 142 17.42 -1.50 -3.92
CA ALA A 142 18.72 -1.31 -4.55
C ALA A 142 18.63 -1.03 -6.06
N ALA A 143 17.59 -1.52 -6.72
CA ALA A 143 17.45 -1.46 -8.17
C ALA A 143 17.21 -0.03 -8.68
N SER A 144 17.94 0.37 -9.72
CA SER A 144 17.60 1.56 -10.49
C SER A 144 16.30 1.36 -11.27
N ASP A 145 15.76 2.44 -11.84
CA ASP A 145 14.61 2.37 -12.75
C ASP A 145 14.88 1.41 -13.93
N TYR A 146 16.09 1.45 -14.49
CA TYR A 146 16.49 0.58 -15.59
C TYR A 146 16.55 -0.89 -15.17
N ASP A 147 17.23 -1.19 -14.06
CA ASP A 147 17.37 -2.56 -13.57
C ASP A 147 16.01 -3.18 -13.25
N PHE A 148 15.09 -2.37 -12.71
CA PHE A 148 13.74 -2.81 -12.41
C PHE A 148 12.96 -3.14 -13.69
N VAL A 149 13.01 -2.27 -14.71
CA VAL A 149 12.36 -2.55 -16.01
C VAL A 149 12.96 -3.80 -16.65
N GLN A 150 14.28 -3.97 -16.59
CA GLN A 150 14.95 -5.14 -17.13
C GLN A 150 14.54 -6.42 -16.39
N PHE A 151 14.44 -6.36 -15.05
CA PHE A 151 13.91 -7.45 -14.24
C PHE A 151 12.49 -7.83 -14.68
N VAL A 152 11.59 -6.87 -14.82
CA VAL A 152 10.20 -7.14 -15.22
C VAL A 152 10.14 -7.84 -16.58
N ARG A 153 10.90 -7.36 -17.57
CA ARG A 153 10.96 -7.95 -18.92
C ARG A 153 11.53 -9.37 -18.91
N ASN A 154 12.63 -9.59 -18.19
CA ASN A 154 13.28 -10.90 -18.09
C ASN A 154 12.37 -11.90 -17.38
N SER A 155 11.78 -11.50 -16.25
CA SER A 155 10.83 -12.31 -15.48
C SER A 155 9.60 -12.65 -16.30
N TYR A 156 9.05 -11.70 -17.06
CA TYR A 156 7.92 -11.95 -17.93
C TYR A 156 8.26 -12.91 -19.09
N THR A 157 9.47 -12.81 -19.63
CA THR A 157 9.97 -13.76 -20.63
C THR A 157 10.06 -15.17 -20.05
N SER A 158 10.55 -15.32 -18.82
CA SER A 158 10.57 -16.62 -18.11
C SER A 158 9.16 -17.13 -17.83
N TYR A 159 8.24 -16.26 -17.43
CA TYR A 159 6.82 -16.59 -17.24
C TYR A 159 6.19 -17.12 -18.53
N LYS A 160 6.43 -16.47 -19.67
CA LYS A 160 5.89 -16.95 -20.96
C LYS A 160 6.46 -18.29 -21.40
N ARG A 161 7.71 -18.61 -21.04
CA ARG A 161 8.31 -19.92 -21.31
C ARG A 161 7.65 -21.03 -20.49
N ASN A 162 7.31 -20.75 -19.24
CA ASN A 162 6.64 -21.72 -18.37
C ASN A 162 5.74 -21.01 -17.34
N PRO A 163 4.44 -20.80 -17.68
CA PRO A 163 3.50 -20.10 -16.80
C PRO A 163 3.11 -20.87 -15.53
N THR A 164 3.46 -22.15 -15.43
CA THR A 164 3.11 -23.00 -14.28
C THR A 164 4.28 -23.23 -13.33
N MET A 165 5.47 -22.72 -13.65
CA MET A 165 6.71 -23.01 -12.91
C MET A 165 6.63 -22.69 -11.41
N PHE A 166 6.00 -21.57 -11.04
CA PHE A 166 5.89 -21.12 -9.64
C PHE A 166 4.45 -21.13 -9.12
N ARG A 167 3.53 -21.80 -9.83
CA ARG A 167 2.15 -21.93 -9.35
C ARG A 167 2.12 -22.85 -8.12
N LEU A 168 1.38 -22.41 -7.11
CA LEU A 168 1.10 -23.25 -5.96
C LEU A 168 0.26 -24.47 -6.38
N PRO A 169 0.49 -25.66 -5.80
CA PRO A 169 -0.34 -26.82 -6.07
C PRO A 169 -1.77 -26.54 -5.63
N THR A 170 -2.75 -27.08 -6.37
CA THR A 170 -4.16 -27.01 -5.97
C THR A 170 -4.35 -27.72 -4.64
N LEU A 171 -5.20 -27.16 -3.78
CA LEU A 171 -5.54 -27.76 -2.50
C LEU A 171 -6.06 -29.20 -2.69
N PRO A 172 -5.65 -30.15 -1.85
CA PRO A 172 -6.18 -31.52 -1.90
C PRO A 172 -7.69 -31.51 -1.64
N LYS A 173 -8.44 -32.26 -2.44
CA LYS A 173 -9.89 -32.42 -2.25
C LYS A 173 -10.13 -33.33 -1.05
N VAL A 174 -10.65 -32.78 0.04
CA VAL A 174 -11.08 -33.55 1.21
C VAL A 174 -12.54 -33.94 1.00
N ASN A 175 -12.84 -35.24 1.00
CA ASN A 175 -14.22 -35.73 1.02
C ASN A 175 -14.72 -35.67 2.46
N VAL A 176 -15.62 -34.74 2.77
CA VAL A 176 -16.21 -34.62 4.11
C VAL A 176 -17.35 -35.63 4.23
N PRO A 177 -17.26 -36.63 5.14
CA PRO A 177 -18.37 -37.56 5.35
C PRO A 177 -19.58 -36.81 5.89
N ASN A 178 -20.77 -37.18 5.41
CA ASN A 178 -22.02 -36.56 5.82
C ASN A 178 -22.37 -37.05 7.25
N LEU A 179 -22.00 -36.26 8.26
CA LEU A 179 -22.31 -36.54 9.66
C LEU A 179 -23.74 -36.08 9.96
N SER A 180 -24.74 -36.82 9.47
CA SER A 180 -26.08 -36.71 10.02
C SER A 180 -26.03 -37.21 11.46
N TYR A 181 -26.13 -36.31 12.44
CA TYR A 181 -26.28 -36.67 13.84
C TYR A 181 -27.55 -37.51 14.00
N GLN A 182 -27.39 -38.82 14.14
CA GLN A 182 -28.47 -39.67 14.63
C GLN A 182 -28.56 -39.42 16.13
N ASN A 183 -29.50 -38.57 16.54
CA ASN A 183 -29.91 -38.49 17.93
C ASN A 183 -30.55 -39.85 18.29
N GLN A 184 -29.91 -40.59 19.20
CA GLN A 184 -30.52 -41.67 19.98
C GLN A 184 -30.74 -41.16 21.41
#